data_AF-A0A1F8PTA0-F1
#
_entry.id   AF-A0A1F8PTA0-F1
#
_cell.length_a   1.000
_cell.length_b   1.000
_cell.length_c   1.000
_cell.angle_alpha   90.00
_cell.angle_beta   90.00
_cell.angle_gamma   90.00
#
_symmetry.space_group_name_H-M   'P 1'
#
loop_
_entity.id
_entity.type
_entity.pdbx_description
1 polymer ?
#
loop_
_entity_poly.entity_id
_entity_poly.type
_entity_poly.pdbx_seq_one_letter_code
_entity_poly.pdbx_strand_id
1 'polypeptide(L)'
;MTRIRKEQITSGAAGDGQVLTADGAGNVAFEAIPAQIDANAIHDNVASEISAITEKATPVGADLVIIEDSAASYVKKKAQIGNLPGGGGAGAFTDLSDVPPDYTSDGGKLVRVKTTEDGLEFISPPSGSGDVVGPSSAVNGNLAVFDGTTGKVIKDGGAPGGGSTDVLMVQVFS
;
A
#
# COMPACT_ATOMS: atom_id res chain seq x y z
N MET A 1 -33.65 -54.29 -41.44
CA MET A 1 -32.60 -54.07 -40.41
C MET A 1 -31.26 -54.05 -41.14
N THR A 2 -30.76 -52.87 -41.48
CA THR A 2 -29.49 -52.74 -42.20
C THR A 2 -28.35 -52.98 -41.20
N ARG A 3 -27.66 -54.12 -41.32
CA ARG A 3 -26.50 -54.42 -40.49
C ARG A 3 -25.27 -53.73 -41.07
N ILE A 4 -24.55 -52.97 -40.25
CA ILE A 4 -23.25 -52.42 -40.62
C ILE A 4 -22.29 -53.58 -40.83
N ARG A 5 -21.64 -53.64 -42.01
CA ARG A 5 -20.63 -54.66 -42.32
C ARG A 5 -19.25 -54.18 -41.85
N LYS A 6 -18.37 -55.11 -41.47
CA LYS A 6 -17.02 -54.83 -40.94
C LYS A 6 -16.15 -53.97 -41.87
N GLU A 7 -16.44 -53.96 -43.17
CA GLU A 7 -15.75 -53.15 -44.18
C GLU A 7 -16.21 -51.67 -44.18
N GLN A 8 -17.33 -51.35 -43.52
CA GLN A 8 -17.85 -49.98 -43.36
C GLN A 8 -17.29 -49.25 -42.14
N ILE A 9 -16.54 -49.95 -41.28
CA ILE A 9 -15.68 -49.35 -40.27
C ILE A 9 -14.25 -49.36 -40.84
N THR A 10 -13.99 -48.47 -41.80
CA THR A 10 -12.62 -48.33 -42.34
C THR A 10 -11.76 -47.58 -41.32
N SER A 11 -10.53 -48.04 -41.09
CA SER A 11 -9.58 -47.44 -40.16
C SER A 11 -8.89 -46.19 -40.73
N GLY A 12 -9.56 -45.44 -41.62
CA GLY A 12 -9.04 -44.15 -42.08
C GLY A 12 -8.81 -43.29 -40.86
N ALA A 13 -7.53 -43.04 -40.55
CA ALA A 13 -7.07 -42.67 -39.21
C ALA A 13 -7.91 -41.53 -38.63
N ALA A 14 -8.72 -41.84 -37.61
CA ALA A 14 -9.28 -40.81 -36.77
C ALA A 14 -8.10 -40.03 -36.17
N GLY A 15 -8.06 -38.71 -36.40
CA GLY A 15 -7.15 -37.85 -35.66
C GLY A 15 -7.49 -37.90 -34.17
N ASP A 16 -6.56 -37.44 -33.33
CA ASP A 16 -6.81 -37.33 -31.90
C ASP A 16 -8.08 -36.51 -31.64
N GLY A 17 -8.94 -37.00 -30.74
CA GLY A 17 -10.17 -36.30 -30.35
C GLY A 17 -11.34 -36.44 -31.32
N GLN A 18 -11.44 -37.53 -32.08
CA GLN A 18 -12.66 -37.88 -32.84
C GLN A 18 -13.39 -39.08 -32.23
N VAL A 19 -14.73 -39.07 -32.26
CA VAL A 19 -15.59 -40.17 -31.81
C VAL A 19 -16.41 -40.69 -32.99
N LEU A 20 -16.59 -42.01 -33.06
CA LEU A 20 -17.51 -42.63 -34.02
C LEU A 20 -18.96 -42.37 -33.56
N THR A 21 -19.70 -41.57 -34.32
CA THR A 21 -21.11 -41.26 -34.04
C THR A 21 -21.99 -41.68 -35.23
N ALA A 22 -23.30 -41.77 -35.00
CA ALA A 22 -24.26 -41.96 -36.09
C ALA A 22 -24.51 -40.63 -36.80
N ASP A 23 -24.52 -40.63 -38.13
CA ASP A 23 -24.66 -39.42 -38.95
C ASP A 23 -26.11 -38.89 -39.08
N GLY A 24 -27.08 -39.53 -38.41
CA GLY A 24 -28.50 -39.23 -38.54
C GLY A 24 -29.15 -39.69 -39.86
N ALA A 25 -28.37 -40.14 -40.84
CA ALA A 25 -28.81 -40.74 -42.11
C ALA A 25 -28.72 -42.29 -42.11
N GLY A 26 -28.35 -42.87 -40.98
CA GLY A 26 -28.25 -44.32 -40.78
C GLY A 26 -26.87 -44.91 -41.09
N ASN A 27 -25.85 -44.06 -41.27
CA ASN A 27 -24.44 -44.47 -41.33
C ASN A 27 -23.70 -44.01 -40.07
N VAL A 28 -22.38 -44.25 -40.05
CA VAL A 28 -21.49 -43.84 -38.97
C VAL A 28 -20.35 -43.00 -39.54
N ALA A 29 -19.95 -41.96 -38.82
CA ALA A 29 -18.88 -41.04 -39.19
C ALA A 29 -17.99 -40.72 -37.98
N PHE A 30 -16.73 -40.39 -38.23
CA PHE A 30 -15.84 -39.82 -37.22
C PHE A 30 -16.10 -38.33 -37.11
N GLU A 31 -16.72 -37.94 -36.00
CA GLU A 31 -16.98 -36.53 -35.70
C GLU A 31 -15.98 -36.03 -34.66
N ALA A 32 -15.59 -34.76 -34.75
CA ALA A 32 -14.77 -34.14 -33.71
C ALA A 32 -15.50 -34.23 -32.37
N ILE A 33 -14.77 -34.55 -31.30
CA ILE A 33 -15.26 -34.33 -29.95
C ILE A 33 -15.44 -32.82 -29.85
N PRO A 34 -16.67 -32.30 -29.71
CA PRO A 34 -16.84 -30.88 -29.49
C PRO A 34 -16.00 -30.53 -28.25
N ALA A 35 -15.26 -29.42 -28.32
CA ALA A 35 -14.56 -28.89 -27.14
C ALA A 35 -15.54 -29.01 -25.97
N GLN A 36 -15.13 -29.60 -24.85
CA GLN A 36 -16.02 -29.79 -23.71
C GLN A 36 -16.39 -28.41 -23.16
N ILE A 37 -17.41 -27.79 -23.76
CA ILE A 37 -18.04 -26.55 -23.34
C ILE A 37 -19.00 -26.90 -22.21
N ASP A 38 -18.44 -27.26 -21.06
CA ASP A 38 -19.23 -27.16 -19.84
C ASP A 38 -19.38 -25.67 -19.54
N ALA A 39 -20.54 -25.12 -19.88
CA ALA A 39 -20.84 -23.70 -19.69
C ALA A 39 -20.78 -23.25 -18.22
N ASN A 40 -20.71 -24.18 -17.27
CA ASN A 40 -20.55 -23.89 -15.84
C ASN A 40 -19.12 -24.06 -15.34
N ALA A 41 -18.21 -24.62 -16.16
CA ALA A 41 -16.81 -24.73 -15.81
C ALA A 41 -16.09 -23.40 -16.05
N ILE A 42 -15.03 -23.18 -15.28
CA ILE A 42 -14.00 -22.19 -15.60
C ILE A 42 -12.83 -22.99 -16.15
N HIS A 43 -12.47 -22.74 -17.41
CA HIS A 43 -11.38 -23.39 -18.10
C HIS A 43 -10.08 -22.58 -17.88
N ASP A 44 -8.95 -23.28 -17.83
CA ASP A 44 -7.64 -22.65 -17.67
C ASP A 44 -7.07 -22.09 -18.98
N ASN A 45 -7.68 -22.44 -20.12
CA ASN A 45 -7.19 -22.16 -21.47
C ASN A 45 -8.14 -21.28 -22.32
N VAL A 46 -9.28 -20.85 -21.78
CA VAL A 46 -10.22 -19.95 -22.46
C VAL A 46 -10.12 -18.55 -21.84
N ALA A 47 -9.85 -17.55 -22.68
CA ALA A 47 -9.69 -16.17 -22.21
C ALA A 47 -11.01 -15.58 -21.68
N SER A 48 -10.90 -14.69 -20.70
CA SER A 48 -12.00 -13.83 -20.22
C SER A 48 -13.18 -14.51 -19.54
N GLU A 49 -13.12 -15.81 -19.20
CA GLU A 49 -14.20 -16.49 -18.50
C GLU A 49 -14.49 -15.90 -17.12
N ILE A 50 -13.45 -15.52 -16.38
CA ILE A 50 -13.59 -14.86 -15.07
C ILE A 50 -14.36 -13.54 -15.17
N SER A 51 -14.15 -12.79 -16.27
CA SER A 51 -14.81 -11.49 -16.51
C SER A 51 -16.31 -11.62 -16.78
N ALA A 52 -16.77 -12.81 -17.19
CA ALA A 52 -18.20 -13.07 -17.45
C ALA A 52 -18.98 -13.39 -16.15
N ILE A 53 -18.30 -13.68 -15.04
CA ILE A 53 -18.92 -13.99 -13.75
C ILE A 53 -19.38 -12.69 -13.09
N THR A 54 -20.55 -12.71 -12.46
CA THR A 54 -21.00 -11.57 -11.63
C THR A 54 -20.06 -11.36 -10.45
N GLU A 55 -19.49 -10.16 -10.36
CA GLU A 55 -18.59 -9.79 -9.26
C GLU A 55 -19.32 -9.83 -7.91
N LYS A 56 -18.62 -10.34 -6.89
CA LYS A 56 -18.99 -10.11 -5.49
C LYS A 56 -18.27 -8.87 -4.96
N ALA A 57 -18.95 -7.72 -5.02
CA ALA A 57 -18.37 -6.41 -4.67
C ALA A 57 -17.85 -6.30 -3.22
N THR A 58 -18.36 -7.11 -2.29
CA THR A 58 -17.93 -7.08 -0.89
C THR A 58 -17.74 -8.50 -0.37
N PRO A 59 -16.56 -9.10 -0.60
CA PRO A 59 -16.24 -10.41 -0.04
C PRO A 59 -16.24 -10.37 1.50
N VAL A 60 -16.66 -11.46 2.13
CA VAL A 60 -16.59 -11.69 3.57
C VAL A 60 -15.58 -12.79 3.88
N GLY A 61 -15.03 -12.81 5.09
CA GLY A 61 -13.96 -13.77 5.45
C GLY A 61 -14.31 -15.24 5.22
N ALA A 62 -15.60 -15.61 5.26
CA ALA A 62 -16.05 -16.98 5.02
C ALA A 62 -16.08 -17.41 3.54
N ASP A 63 -15.95 -16.46 2.60
CA ASP A 63 -15.94 -16.76 1.17
C ASP A 63 -14.78 -17.66 0.79
N LEU A 64 -14.97 -18.44 -0.27
CA LEU A 64 -14.01 -19.47 -0.67
C LEU A 64 -13.26 -19.04 -1.93
N VAL A 65 -11.96 -19.30 -1.92
CA VAL A 65 -11.09 -19.21 -3.09
C VAL A 65 -10.49 -20.60 -3.36
N ILE A 66 -10.20 -20.90 -4.62
CA ILE A 66 -9.41 -22.09 -4.96
C ILE A 66 -7.93 -21.74 -4.81
N ILE A 67 -7.19 -22.59 -4.11
CA ILE A 67 -5.73 -22.51 -3.96
C ILE A 67 -5.09 -23.79 -4.48
N GLU A 68 -3.81 -23.69 -4.80
CA GLU A 68 -2.94 -24.85 -4.96
C GLU A 68 -2.16 -25.04 -3.66
N ASP A 69 -2.43 -26.14 -2.96
CA ASP A 69 -1.76 -26.42 -1.70
C ASP A 69 -0.35 -26.97 -1.95
N SER A 70 0.66 -26.11 -1.84
CA SER A 70 2.07 -26.46 -2.08
C SER A 70 2.59 -27.52 -1.11
N ALA A 71 2.05 -27.60 0.12
CA ALA A 71 2.38 -28.65 1.08
C ALA A 71 1.77 -30.01 0.69
N ALA A 72 0.78 -30.00 -0.20
CA ALA A 72 0.16 -31.18 -0.79
C ALA A 72 0.44 -31.28 -2.31
N SER A 73 1.64 -30.92 -2.76
CA SER A 73 2.06 -31.01 -4.18
C SER A 73 1.10 -30.30 -5.15
N TYR A 74 0.61 -29.13 -4.74
CA TYR A 74 -0.30 -28.27 -5.50
C TYR A 74 -1.69 -28.88 -5.78
N VAL A 75 -2.13 -29.86 -4.98
CA VAL A 75 -3.52 -30.34 -5.01
C VAL A 75 -4.47 -29.15 -4.77
N LYS A 76 -5.49 -29.01 -5.63
CA LYS A 76 -6.49 -27.95 -5.50
C LYS A 76 -7.24 -28.10 -4.17
N LYS A 77 -7.28 -27.03 -3.39
CA LYS A 77 -8.09 -26.94 -2.18
C LYS A 77 -8.90 -25.65 -2.21
N LYS A 78 -9.92 -25.59 -1.38
CA LYS A 78 -10.55 -24.32 -1.05
C LYS A 78 -9.88 -23.73 0.18
N ALA A 79 -9.70 -22.42 0.20
CA ALA A 79 -9.38 -21.67 1.39
C ALA A 79 -10.46 -20.61 1.62
N GLN A 80 -10.77 -20.30 2.88
CA GLN A 80 -11.57 -19.13 3.19
C GLN A 80 -10.73 -17.87 2.94
N ILE A 81 -11.34 -16.79 2.45
CA ILE A 81 -10.67 -15.49 2.25
C ILE A 81 -10.02 -15.03 3.56
N GLY A 82 -10.69 -15.21 4.70
CA GLY A 82 -10.14 -14.86 6.01
C GLY A 82 -8.97 -15.72 6.47
N ASN A 83 -8.73 -16.87 5.83
CA ASN A 83 -7.58 -17.74 6.12
C ASN A 83 -6.41 -17.49 5.17
N LEU A 84 -6.60 -16.72 4.08
CA LEU A 84 -5.47 -16.29 3.28
C LEU A 84 -4.64 -15.29 4.09
N PRO A 85 -3.31 -15.32 3.99
CA PRO A 85 -2.48 -14.31 4.62
C PRO A 85 -2.90 -12.93 4.08
N GLY A 86 -3.54 -12.13 4.94
CA GLY A 86 -3.92 -10.78 4.58
C GLY A 86 -2.66 -9.94 4.37
N GLY A 87 -2.57 -9.27 3.22
CA GLY A 87 -1.61 -8.18 3.01
C GLY A 87 -2.05 -6.94 3.77
N GLY A 88 -2.17 -7.02 5.09
CA GLY A 88 -2.60 -5.90 5.92
C GLY A 88 -1.44 -4.96 6.16
N GLY A 89 -1.28 -3.95 5.29
CA GLY A 89 -0.57 -2.73 5.67
C GLY A 89 -1.34 -2.01 6.78
N ALA A 90 -0.64 -1.27 7.62
CA ALA A 90 -1.23 -0.38 8.62
C ALA A 90 -2.28 0.55 7.95
N GLY A 91 -3.53 0.53 8.43
CA GLY A 91 -4.63 1.33 7.85
C GLY A 91 -4.52 2.82 8.21
N ALA A 92 -3.88 3.10 9.33
CA ALA A 92 -3.43 4.41 9.77
C ALA A 92 -1.95 4.34 10.20
N PHE A 93 -1.29 5.50 10.29
CA PHE A 93 0.07 5.56 10.80
C PHE A 93 0.19 4.92 12.20
N THR A 94 -0.79 5.14 13.07
CA THR A 94 -0.89 4.57 14.43
C THR A 94 -1.07 3.05 14.50
N ASP A 95 -1.40 2.40 13.38
CA ASP A 95 -1.51 0.94 13.32
C ASP A 95 -0.15 0.25 13.13
N LEU A 96 0.92 1.03 12.89
CA LEU A 96 2.27 0.51 12.86
C LEU A 96 2.70 0.12 14.29
N SER A 97 3.37 -1.01 14.43
CA SER A 97 3.75 -1.55 15.74
C SER A 97 4.85 -0.76 16.46
N ASP A 98 5.56 0.10 15.73
CA ASP A 98 6.74 0.83 16.15
C ASP A 98 6.48 2.34 16.33
N VAL A 99 5.22 2.77 16.28
CA VAL A 99 4.81 4.17 16.53
C VAL A 99 3.90 4.27 17.78
N PRO A 100 3.68 5.48 18.32
CA PRO A 100 2.68 5.67 19.37
C PRO A 100 1.27 5.28 18.88
N PRO A 101 0.46 4.59 19.71
CA PRO A 101 -0.75 3.90 19.26
C PRO A 101 -1.96 4.83 19.01
N ASP A 102 -1.89 6.10 19.40
CA ASP A 102 -2.94 7.09 19.15
C ASP A 102 -2.39 8.52 19.26
N TYR A 103 -3.24 9.51 18.95
CA TYR A 103 -2.90 10.94 19.00
C TYR A 103 -3.44 11.66 20.25
N THR A 104 -3.95 10.93 21.24
CA THR A 104 -4.66 11.51 22.37
C THR A 104 -3.72 12.40 23.18
N SER A 105 -4.02 13.69 23.21
CA SER A 105 -3.18 14.73 23.85
C SER A 105 -1.85 15.03 23.15
N ASP A 106 -1.63 14.53 21.93
CA ASP A 106 -0.40 14.77 21.14
C ASP A 106 -0.59 15.83 20.04
N GLY A 107 -1.61 16.68 20.18
CA GLY A 107 -1.81 17.82 19.29
C GLY A 107 -0.59 18.74 19.26
N GLY A 108 -0.05 19.00 18.06
CA GLY A 108 1.10 19.90 17.84
C GLY A 108 2.48 19.29 18.13
N LYS A 109 2.56 17.98 18.40
CA LYS A 109 3.83 17.26 18.55
C LYS A 109 4.55 17.07 17.21
N LEU A 110 5.87 16.84 17.27
CA LEU A 110 6.68 16.40 16.14
C LEU A 110 6.89 14.89 16.20
N VAL A 111 7.05 14.27 15.03
CA VAL A 111 7.47 12.86 14.92
C VAL A 111 8.99 12.80 14.88
N ARG A 112 9.59 11.93 15.69
CA ARG A 112 11.03 11.69 15.74
C ARG A 112 11.31 10.18 15.80
N VAL A 113 12.47 9.74 15.29
CA VAL A 113 13.01 8.41 15.58
C VAL A 113 13.42 8.32 17.05
N LYS A 114 13.07 7.22 17.71
CA LYS A 114 13.49 6.98 19.10
C LYS A 114 15.01 6.94 19.21
N THR A 115 15.55 7.25 20.38
CA THR A 115 16.99 7.12 20.65
C THR A 115 17.50 5.68 20.52
N THR A 116 16.61 4.71 20.64
CA THR A 116 16.84 3.27 20.45
C THR A 116 16.80 2.82 18.99
N GLU A 117 16.42 3.72 18.06
CA GLU A 117 16.34 3.48 16.61
C GLU A 117 15.39 2.34 16.21
N ASP A 118 14.48 1.94 17.11
CA ASP A 118 13.54 0.83 16.95
C ASP A 118 12.10 1.28 16.68
N GLY A 119 11.91 2.55 16.36
CA GLY A 119 10.61 3.11 16.05
C GLY A 119 10.56 4.62 16.13
N LEU A 120 9.35 5.14 16.16
CA LEU A 120 9.06 6.58 16.20
C LEU A 120 8.36 6.95 17.51
N GLU A 121 8.45 8.22 17.89
CA GLU A 121 7.80 8.80 19.06
C GLU A 121 7.27 10.21 18.77
N PHE A 122 6.29 10.64 19.55
CA PHE A 122 5.77 12.01 19.52
C PHE A 122 6.46 12.84 20.60
N ILE A 123 7.06 13.95 20.19
CA ILE A 123 7.80 14.84 21.09
C ILE A 123 7.22 16.24 21.05
N SER A 124 7.28 16.95 22.19
CA SER A 124 7.04 18.40 22.16
C SER A 124 8.06 19.07 21.24
N PRO A 125 7.63 20.00 20.37
CA PRO A 125 8.60 20.78 19.61
C PRO A 125 9.53 21.52 20.59
N PRO A 126 10.85 21.52 20.36
CA PRO A 126 11.78 22.22 21.23
C PRO A 126 11.47 23.73 21.26
N SER A 127 11.52 24.33 22.44
CA SER A 127 11.41 25.79 22.58
C SER A 127 12.57 26.46 21.85
N GLY A 128 12.29 27.43 20.98
CA GLY A 128 13.31 28.08 20.16
C GLY A 128 13.68 27.34 18.87
N SER A 129 12.78 26.49 18.34
CA SER A 129 12.93 25.68 17.12
C SER A 129 13.25 26.44 15.81
N GLY A 130 13.44 27.76 15.87
CA GLY A 130 13.97 28.50 14.72
C GLY A 130 15.46 28.26 14.54
N ASP A 131 15.99 28.70 13.40
CA ASP A 131 17.43 28.73 13.13
C ASP A 131 18.24 29.56 14.15
N VAL A 132 17.56 30.38 14.94
CA VAL A 132 18.15 31.31 15.90
C VAL A 132 17.67 30.98 17.32
N VAL A 133 18.62 30.76 18.21
CA VAL A 133 18.43 30.56 19.65
C VAL A 133 18.55 31.91 20.36
N GLY A 134 17.51 32.32 21.07
CA GLY A 134 17.51 33.56 21.86
C GLY A 134 18.16 33.39 23.25
N PRO A 135 18.24 34.46 24.05
CA PRO A 135 18.70 34.37 25.43
C PRO A 135 17.76 33.50 26.26
N SER A 136 18.29 32.84 27.29
CA SER A 136 17.49 32.06 28.26
C SER A 136 16.44 32.90 28.99
N SER A 137 16.68 34.21 29.12
CA SER A 137 15.71 35.20 29.58
C SER A 137 15.91 36.49 28.79
N ALA A 138 14.89 36.91 28.04
CA ALA A 138 14.87 38.21 27.37
C ALA A 138 14.13 39.23 28.22
N VAL A 139 14.58 40.49 28.21
CA VAL A 139 13.86 41.61 28.83
C VAL A 139 13.19 42.44 27.74
N ASN A 140 11.91 42.77 27.92
CA ASN A 140 11.18 43.59 26.95
C ASN A 140 11.83 44.98 26.80
N GLY A 141 12.08 45.39 25.56
CA GLY A 141 12.72 46.67 25.24
C GLY A 141 14.24 46.63 25.17
N ASN A 142 14.89 45.52 25.53
CA ASN A 142 16.33 45.35 25.37
C ASN A 142 16.71 44.99 23.92
N LEU A 143 17.95 45.27 23.54
CA LEU A 143 18.45 45.00 22.19
C LEU A 143 18.80 43.51 22.02
N ALA A 144 18.42 42.91 20.90
CA ALA A 144 18.90 41.59 20.50
C ALA A 144 20.34 41.70 19.96
N VAL A 145 21.29 40.98 20.56
CA VAL A 145 22.70 41.02 20.13
C VAL A 145 23.20 39.62 19.83
N PHE A 146 23.88 39.40 18.69
CA PHE A 146 24.46 38.09 18.39
C PHE A 146 25.48 37.68 19.46
N ASP A 147 25.44 36.42 19.85
CA ASP A 147 26.35 35.81 20.80
C ASP A 147 27.18 34.71 20.13
N GLY A 148 28.21 35.13 19.41
CA GLY A 148 29.06 34.27 18.60
C GLY A 148 29.04 34.63 17.11
N THR A 149 29.61 33.77 16.29
CA THR A 149 29.88 34.05 14.86
C THR A 149 28.97 33.33 13.88
N THR A 150 28.15 32.39 14.35
CA THR A 150 27.27 31.58 13.49
C THR A 150 26.05 32.35 12.98
N GLY A 151 25.75 33.51 13.57
CA GLY A 151 24.52 34.27 13.31
C GLY A 151 23.25 33.58 13.85
N LYS A 152 23.40 32.52 14.64
CA LYS A 152 22.32 31.66 15.12
C LYS A 152 22.07 31.74 16.62
N VAL A 153 22.88 32.48 17.37
CA VAL A 153 22.67 32.66 18.81
C VAL A 153 22.56 34.14 19.11
N ILE A 154 21.56 34.52 19.90
CA ILE A 154 21.30 35.88 20.35
C ILE A 154 21.29 35.88 21.87
N LYS A 155 21.87 36.92 22.47
CA LYS A 155 21.79 37.25 23.89
C LYS A 155 20.99 38.53 24.11
N ASP A 156 20.56 38.75 25.35
CA ASP A 156 19.99 40.02 25.77
C ASP A 156 21.11 41.08 25.84
N GLY A 157 21.01 42.12 25.02
CA GLY A 157 22.01 43.17 24.87
C GLY A 157 21.90 44.30 25.90
N GLY A 158 20.97 44.20 26.86
CA GLY A 158 20.63 45.29 27.76
C GLY A 158 19.72 46.35 27.12
N ALA A 159 19.27 47.30 27.94
CA ALA A 159 18.43 48.40 27.48
C ALA A 159 19.22 49.26 26.47
N PRO A 160 18.59 49.72 25.37
CA PRO A 160 19.22 50.66 24.47
C PRO A 160 19.63 51.89 25.28
N GLY A 161 20.93 52.19 25.29
CA GLY A 161 21.44 53.36 26.00
C GLY A 161 20.65 54.58 25.58
N GLY A 162 20.03 55.28 26.54
CA GLY A 162 19.30 56.51 26.27
C GLY A 162 20.18 57.42 25.42
N GLY A 163 19.70 57.79 24.22
CA GLY A 163 20.52 58.46 23.21
C GLY A 163 21.34 59.57 23.85
N SER A 164 22.67 59.52 23.66
CA SER A 164 23.53 60.60 24.13
C SER A 164 23.03 61.88 23.49
N THR A 165 22.52 62.80 24.30
CA THR A 165 22.22 64.16 23.84
C THR A 165 23.49 64.93 23.50
N ASP A 166 24.66 64.31 23.64
CA ASP A 166 25.97 64.81 23.21
C ASP A 166 26.12 64.73 21.68
N VAL A 167 25.14 65.28 20.96
CA VAL A 167 25.49 65.98 19.73
C VAL A 167 26.09 67.28 20.23
N LEU A 168 27.42 67.32 20.34
CA LEU A 168 28.20 68.53 20.52
C LEU A 168 27.87 69.45 19.33
N MET A 169 26.76 70.18 19.42
CA MET A 169 26.44 71.28 18.54
C MET A 169 27.54 72.30 18.82
N VAL A 170 28.60 72.24 18.01
CA VAL A 170 29.73 73.16 18.03
C VAL A 170 29.16 74.57 18.23
N GLN A 171 29.30 75.12 19.44
CA GLN A 171 28.99 76.53 19.67
C GLN A 171 30.05 77.28 18.88
N VAL A 172 29.67 77.67 17.66
CA VAL A 172 30.45 78.53 16.80
C VAL A 172 30.76 79.78 17.61
N PHE A 173 32.05 80.02 17.80
CA PHE A 173 32.63 81.11 18.58
C PHE A 173 31.99 82.46 18.25
N SER A 174 31.68 83.24 19.28
CA SER A 174 31.52 84.71 19.21
C SER A 174 32.65 85.37 19.97
#